data_AF-A0A936G0L8-F1
#
_entry.id   AF-A0A936G0L8-F1
#
_cell.length_a   1.000
_cell.length_b   1.000
_cell.length_c   1.000
_cell.angle_alpha   90.00
_cell.angle_beta   90.00
_cell.angle_gamma   90.00
#
_symmetry.space_group_name_H-M   'P 1'
#
loop_
_entity.id
_entity.type
_entity.pdbx_description
1 polymer ?
#
loop_
_entity_poly.entity_id
_entity_poly.type
_entity_poly.pdbx_seq_one_letter_code
_entity_poly.pdbx_strand_id
1 'polypeptide(L)'
;MPHFAMAFFRKKQPASDVHPITGFWQWWQTEGHGIDPRRASAMTDRLSGHLERIHPDLSWHFGKGAAAEHCLTVSAGGIAELRPTAERWLRAAPAPDATWEFRSSQAADPGALDQTLQIGGAELDLALTRFRVEVDDAQQRVHVGVYHPAYLAAALPEDLRGQIMFLVLDWLLGEDDVERWLGHVETLTAPPGNGVTGAELREQVAELARRRDPQAWAAAEFTGANGAPGLAIFRSGVRWIDHPTFDRHQLVTVPYAAQANGLPRDDATLQHLRGLEEELDALLGRRGILIGHESQQGSRQIHAYTDGQDQNVDAALAAWADSRSLTVQAHPDPSWRTVRHLTG
;
A
#
# COMPACT_ATOMS: atom_id res chain seq x y z
N MET A 1 -18.20 -11.53 47.48
CA MET A 1 -18.23 -10.23 46.80
C MET A 1 -17.91 -10.47 45.33
N PRO A 2 -18.91 -10.78 44.47
CA PRO A 2 -18.67 -11.07 43.07
C PRO A 2 -18.75 -9.81 42.21
N HIS A 3 -17.89 -9.80 41.20
CA HIS A 3 -17.74 -8.85 40.10
C HIS A 3 -19.05 -8.65 39.32
N PHE A 4 -19.44 -7.40 39.07
CA PHE A 4 -20.45 -7.06 38.06
C PHE A 4 -19.74 -6.60 36.78
N ALA A 5 -19.80 -7.45 35.75
CA ALA A 5 -19.46 -7.09 34.38
C ALA A 5 -20.65 -6.33 33.77
N MET A 6 -20.43 -5.07 33.36
CA MET A 6 -21.39 -4.37 32.51
C MET A 6 -21.16 -4.76 31.05
N ALA A 7 -22.05 -5.60 30.53
CA ALA A 7 -22.19 -5.83 29.10
C ALA A 7 -22.74 -4.55 28.45
N PHE A 8 -21.91 -3.87 27.65
CA PHE A 8 -22.38 -2.79 26.78
C PHE A 8 -23.15 -3.40 25.62
N PHE A 9 -24.48 -3.35 25.70
CA PHE A 9 -25.36 -3.65 24.57
C PHE A 9 -25.16 -2.60 23.48
N ARG A 10 -24.41 -2.96 22.44
CA ARG A 10 -24.30 -2.19 21.19
C ARG A 10 -25.67 -2.22 20.50
N LYS A 11 -26.42 -1.12 20.60
CA LYS A 11 -27.64 -0.93 19.79
C LYS A 11 -27.24 -1.00 18.32
N LYS A 12 -27.69 -2.04 17.62
CA LYS A 12 -27.59 -2.16 16.17
C LYS A 12 -28.43 -1.02 15.56
N GLN A 13 -27.78 0.04 15.09
CA GLN A 13 -28.43 1.08 14.30
C GLN A 13 -29.05 0.43 13.05
N PRO A 14 -30.25 0.83 12.62
CA PRO A 14 -30.81 0.35 11.36
C PRO A 14 -29.82 0.66 10.24
N ALA A 15 -29.55 -0.34 9.39
CA ALA A 15 -28.65 -0.16 8.25
C ALA A 15 -29.19 0.99 7.40
N SER A 16 -28.41 2.06 7.22
CA SER A 16 -28.70 3.02 6.18
C SER A 16 -28.48 2.32 4.84
N ASP A 17 -29.45 2.37 3.93
CA ASP A 17 -29.31 1.85 2.56
C ASP A 17 -28.22 2.56 1.74
N VAL A 18 -27.66 3.65 2.28
CA VAL A 18 -26.56 4.40 1.67
C VAL A 18 -25.21 3.78 2.05
N HIS A 19 -24.39 3.51 1.04
CA HIS A 19 -23.01 3.06 1.22
C HIS A 19 -22.23 4.02 2.15
N PRO A 20 -21.45 3.55 3.14
CA PRO A 20 -20.82 4.42 4.16
C PRO A 20 -19.98 5.57 3.59
N ILE A 21 -19.20 5.33 2.53
CA ILE A 21 -18.41 6.38 1.85
C ILE A 21 -19.33 7.46 1.27
N THR A 22 -20.41 7.07 0.60
CA THR A 22 -21.40 8.01 0.06
C THR A 22 -22.05 8.81 1.18
N GLY A 23 -22.39 8.14 2.29
CA GLY A 23 -22.95 8.79 3.48
C GLY A 23 -21.99 9.80 4.13
N PHE A 24 -20.69 9.50 4.18
CA PHE A 24 -19.66 10.44 4.62
C PHE A 24 -19.67 11.71 3.75
N TRP A 25 -19.60 11.56 2.43
CA TRP A 25 -19.48 12.72 1.53
C TRP A 25 -20.76 13.55 1.41
N GLN A 26 -21.93 12.92 1.55
CA GLN A 26 -23.20 13.64 1.65
C GLN A 26 -23.23 14.51 2.91
N TRP A 27 -22.84 13.96 4.07
CA TRP A 27 -22.74 14.72 5.31
C TRP A 27 -21.67 15.82 5.24
N TRP A 28 -20.52 15.54 4.61
CA TRP A 28 -19.46 16.52 4.43
C TRP A 28 -19.97 17.77 3.71
N GLN A 29 -20.70 17.58 2.61
CA GLN A 29 -21.23 18.70 1.82
C GLN A 29 -22.28 19.53 2.55
N THR A 30 -23.07 18.92 3.43
CA THR A 30 -24.14 19.63 4.13
C THR A 30 -23.68 20.30 5.42
N GLU A 31 -22.72 19.68 6.13
CA GLU A 31 -22.33 20.09 7.48
C GLU A 31 -20.80 20.07 7.70
N GLY A 32 -20.11 19.04 7.21
CA GLY A 32 -18.69 18.82 7.51
C GLY A 32 -17.74 19.87 6.91
N HIS A 33 -18.10 20.49 5.77
CA HIS A 33 -17.29 21.53 5.13
C HIS A 33 -17.02 22.74 6.04
N GLY A 34 -17.96 23.04 6.95
CA GLY A 34 -17.85 24.15 7.89
C GLY A 34 -17.00 23.87 9.15
N ILE A 35 -16.30 22.74 9.22
CA ILE A 35 -15.42 22.44 10.36
C ILE A 35 -14.28 23.47 10.45
N ASP A 36 -14.02 23.98 11.66
CA ASP A 36 -12.78 24.71 11.96
C ASP A 36 -11.69 23.69 12.37
N PRO A 37 -10.67 23.44 11.54
CA PRO A 37 -9.66 22.41 11.81
C PRO A 37 -8.74 22.75 12.99
N ARG A 38 -8.78 23.99 13.49
CA ARG A 38 -7.91 24.44 14.60
C ARG A 38 -8.55 24.21 15.97
N ARG A 39 -9.79 23.73 16.02
CA ARG A 39 -10.56 23.61 17.26
C ARG A 39 -11.27 22.26 17.32
N ALA A 40 -11.03 21.52 18.40
CA ALA A 40 -11.86 20.37 18.74
C ALA A 40 -13.32 20.82 18.89
N SER A 41 -14.26 20.06 18.33
CA SER A 41 -15.68 20.38 18.36
C SER A 41 -16.54 19.12 18.27
N ALA A 42 -17.83 19.23 18.58
CA ALA A 42 -18.76 18.12 18.33
C ALA A 42 -18.78 17.68 16.85
N MET A 43 -18.33 18.54 15.92
CA MET A 43 -18.22 18.21 14.51
C MET A 43 -17.02 17.30 14.21
N THR A 44 -15.91 17.43 14.95
CA THR A 44 -14.78 16.50 14.82
C THR A 44 -15.14 15.10 15.32
N ASP A 45 -15.94 15.00 16.39
CA ASP A 45 -16.46 13.71 16.88
C ASP A 45 -17.40 13.06 15.85
N ARG A 46 -18.23 13.87 15.18
CA ARG A 46 -19.09 13.39 14.09
C ARG A 46 -18.27 12.91 12.90
N LEU A 47 -17.20 13.61 12.53
CA LEU A 47 -16.28 13.19 11.48
C LEU A 47 -15.73 11.79 11.79
N SER A 48 -15.19 11.59 12.99
CA SER A 48 -14.72 10.27 13.45
C SER A 48 -15.84 9.22 13.34
N GLY A 49 -17.04 9.53 13.82
CA GLY A 49 -18.18 8.62 13.74
C GLY A 49 -18.63 8.29 12.30
N HIS A 50 -18.38 9.15 11.31
CA HIS A 50 -18.62 8.83 9.90
C HIS A 50 -17.52 7.93 9.33
N LEU A 51 -16.26 8.15 9.68
CA LEU A 51 -15.15 7.30 9.25
C LEU A 51 -15.20 5.91 9.89
N GLU A 52 -15.55 5.80 11.17
CA GLU A 52 -15.75 4.51 11.86
C GLU A 52 -16.81 3.63 11.19
N ARG A 53 -17.82 4.23 10.53
CA ARG A 53 -18.83 3.50 9.74
C ARG A 53 -18.27 3.00 8.40
N ILE A 54 -17.25 3.64 7.86
CA ILE A 54 -16.52 3.15 6.68
C ILE A 54 -15.60 2.01 7.14
N HIS A 55 -14.71 2.28 8.09
CA HIS A 55 -13.88 1.29 8.73
C HIS A 55 -13.31 1.83 10.07
N PRO A 56 -13.32 1.06 11.17
CA PRO A 56 -12.90 1.54 12.49
C PRO A 56 -11.41 1.88 12.59
N ASP A 57 -10.56 1.24 11.78
CA ASP A 57 -9.11 1.45 11.83
C ASP A 57 -8.61 2.53 10.85
N LEU A 58 -9.51 3.24 10.16
CA LEU A 58 -9.11 4.44 9.42
C LEU A 58 -8.79 5.57 10.39
N SER A 59 -7.64 6.20 10.21
CA SER A 59 -7.26 7.39 10.95
C SER A 59 -7.50 8.64 10.12
N TRP A 60 -7.56 9.79 10.78
CA TRP A 60 -7.68 11.06 10.08
C TRP A 60 -6.99 12.17 10.85
N HIS A 61 -6.57 13.20 10.12
CA HIS A 61 -6.10 14.44 10.70
C HIS A 61 -6.34 15.60 9.73
N PHE A 62 -6.31 16.81 10.28
CA PHE A 62 -6.25 18.02 9.47
C PHE A 62 -4.80 18.46 9.27
N GLY A 63 -4.53 19.10 8.14
CA GLY A 63 -3.24 19.68 7.81
C GLY A 63 -3.39 20.92 6.95
N LYS A 64 -2.25 21.51 6.57
CA LYS A 64 -2.20 22.58 5.57
C LYS A 64 -2.40 21.97 4.18
N GLY A 65 -3.26 22.57 3.35
CA GLY A 65 -3.40 22.17 1.96
C GLY A 65 -2.21 22.61 1.09
N ALA A 66 -1.96 21.88 0.01
CA ALA A 66 -1.01 22.27 -1.02
C ALA A 66 -1.56 23.40 -1.90
N ALA A 67 -2.85 23.33 -2.24
CA ALA A 67 -3.56 24.33 -3.05
C ALA A 67 -4.79 24.93 -2.34
N ALA A 68 -5.22 24.34 -1.23
CA ALA A 68 -6.32 24.83 -0.39
C ALA A 68 -5.82 25.32 0.98
N GLU A 69 -6.66 26.05 1.73
CA GLU A 69 -6.35 26.46 3.11
C GLU A 69 -6.09 25.25 4.03
N HIS A 70 -6.86 24.18 3.85
CA HIS A 70 -6.86 23.00 4.69
C HIS A 70 -6.86 21.70 3.88
N CYS A 71 -6.23 20.67 4.43
CA CYS A 71 -6.30 19.31 3.92
C CYS A 71 -6.93 18.41 4.98
N LEU A 72 -7.94 17.63 4.60
CA LEU A 72 -8.38 16.48 5.38
C LEU A 72 -7.71 15.23 4.80
N THR A 73 -6.84 14.62 5.60
CA THR A 73 -6.22 13.33 5.27
C THR A 73 -6.96 12.24 6.01
N VAL A 74 -7.39 11.21 5.29
CA VAL A 74 -7.91 9.95 5.84
C VAL A 74 -6.96 8.85 5.43
N SER A 75 -6.32 8.23 6.40
CA SER A 75 -5.21 7.29 6.19
C SER A 75 -5.58 5.87 6.64
N ALA A 76 -4.93 4.90 5.99
CA ALA A 76 -4.94 3.50 6.38
C ALA A 76 -3.99 3.17 7.55
N GLY A 77 -3.17 4.13 8.01
CA GLY A 77 -2.27 4.00 9.15
C GLY A 77 -1.26 2.86 9.02
N GLY A 78 -0.71 2.66 7.80
CA GLY A 78 0.19 1.54 7.49
C GLY A 78 -0.49 0.17 7.33
N ILE A 79 -1.82 0.08 7.46
CA ILE A 79 -2.56 -1.17 7.24
C ILE A 79 -2.84 -1.32 5.74
N ALA A 80 -1.99 -2.09 5.06
CA ALA A 80 -2.05 -2.27 3.61
C ALA A 80 -3.43 -2.71 3.11
N GLU A 81 -4.13 -3.57 3.87
CA GLU A 81 -5.46 -4.07 3.54
C GLU A 81 -6.54 -2.96 3.51
N LEU A 82 -6.30 -1.83 4.16
CA LEU A 82 -7.22 -0.69 4.21
C LEU A 82 -6.90 0.40 3.21
N ARG A 83 -5.74 0.35 2.55
CA ARG A 83 -5.36 1.33 1.52
C ARG A 83 -6.39 1.46 0.40
N PRO A 84 -6.97 0.37 -0.15
CA PRO A 84 -8.03 0.49 -1.16
C PRO A 84 -9.26 1.25 -0.65
N THR A 85 -9.63 1.04 0.62
CA THR A 85 -10.77 1.73 1.25
C THR A 85 -10.51 3.23 1.38
N ALA A 86 -9.32 3.64 1.85
CA ALA A 86 -8.93 5.05 1.93
C ALA A 86 -8.89 5.70 0.53
N GLU A 87 -8.41 4.98 -0.48
CA GLU A 87 -8.37 5.49 -1.85
C GLU A 87 -9.78 5.63 -2.45
N ARG A 88 -10.68 4.67 -2.21
CA ARG A 88 -12.08 4.78 -2.64
C ARG A 88 -12.81 5.91 -1.93
N TRP A 89 -12.48 6.17 -0.66
CA TRP A 89 -12.97 7.35 0.04
C TRP A 89 -12.54 8.63 -0.70
N LEU A 90 -11.26 8.77 -1.04
CA LEU A 90 -10.75 9.93 -1.79
C LEU A 90 -11.36 10.04 -3.20
N ARG A 91 -11.51 8.92 -3.93
CA ARG A 91 -12.12 8.89 -5.26
C ARG A 91 -13.57 9.40 -5.27
N ALA A 92 -14.29 9.19 -4.17
CA ALA A 92 -15.66 9.66 -3.99
C ALA A 92 -15.74 11.11 -3.47
N ALA A 93 -14.60 11.74 -3.17
CA ALA A 93 -14.56 13.11 -2.68
C ALA A 93 -15.13 14.09 -3.71
N PRO A 94 -15.75 15.19 -3.26
CA PRO A 94 -16.04 16.31 -4.15
C PRO A 94 -14.74 16.92 -4.68
N ALA A 95 -14.86 17.71 -5.75
CA ALA A 95 -13.73 18.48 -6.24
C ALA A 95 -13.20 19.41 -5.13
N PRO A 96 -11.87 19.52 -4.95
CA PRO A 96 -11.30 20.44 -3.98
C PRO A 96 -11.67 21.89 -4.32
N ASP A 97 -11.75 22.74 -3.30
CA ASP A 97 -12.00 24.16 -3.43
C ASP A 97 -10.93 24.99 -2.72
N ALA A 98 -11.15 26.31 -2.58
CA ALA A 98 -10.17 27.18 -1.92
C ALA A 98 -9.98 26.84 -0.43
N THR A 99 -10.97 26.25 0.22
CA THR A 99 -10.94 25.94 1.65
C THR A 99 -10.38 24.54 1.90
N TRP A 100 -10.83 23.54 1.13
CA TRP A 100 -10.52 22.14 1.40
C TRP A 100 -9.94 21.37 0.21
N GLU A 101 -8.87 20.63 0.49
CA GLU A 101 -8.41 19.48 -0.30
C GLU A 101 -8.43 18.19 0.53
N PHE A 102 -8.31 17.04 -0.14
CA PHE A 102 -8.44 15.72 0.47
C PHE A 102 -7.29 14.80 0.08
N ARG A 103 -6.87 13.92 1.01
CA ARG A 103 -5.82 12.91 0.77
C ARG A 103 -6.17 11.58 1.41
N SER A 104 -5.77 10.49 0.76
CA SER A 104 -5.96 9.11 1.24
C SER A 104 -4.73 8.56 1.99
N SER A 105 -3.68 9.36 2.11
CA SER A 105 -2.40 9.01 2.76
C SER A 105 -1.70 10.25 3.30
N GLN A 106 -0.90 10.06 4.36
CA GLN A 106 -0.04 11.11 4.91
C GLN A 106 1.04 11.51 3.90
N ALA A 107 1.12 12.81 3.61
CA ALA A 107 2.17 13.37 2.78
C ALA A 107 3.47 13.58 3.58
N ALA A 108 4.61 13.51 2.89
CA ALA A 108 5.89 13.87 3.45
C ALA A 108 5.92 15.34 3.91
N ASP A 109 6.51 15.59 5.07
CA ASP A 109 6.87 16.90 5.58
C ASP A 109 8.40 17.03 5.62
N PRO A 110 9.01 17.81 4.71
CA PRO A 110 10.44 18.09 4.70
C PRO A 110 11.01 18.62 6.01
N GLY A 111 10.19 19.33 6.80
CA GLY A 111 10.55 19.92 8.09
C GLY A 111 10.13 19.08 9.29
N ALA A 112 9.67 17.84 9.08
CA ALA A 112 9.19 16.96 10.16
C ALA A 112 10.20 16.83 11.30
N LEU A 113 11.50 16.77 10.96
CA LEU A 113 12.56 16.57 11.93
C LEU A 113 13.04 17.84 12.62
N ASP A 114 12.51 19.02 12.25
CA ASP A 114 12.81 20.28 12.96
C ASP A 114 11.93 20.44 14.22
N GLN A 115 11.11 19.45 14.52
CA GLN A 115 10.11 19.46 15.59
C GLN A 115 10.56 18.63 16.80
N THR A 116 9.93 18.92 17.93
CA THR A 116 10.07 18.11 19.14
C THR A 116 8.87 17.18 19.29
N LEU A 117 9.14 15.88 19.42
CA LEU A 117 8.13 14.86 19.68
C LEU A 117 7.98 14.62 21.18
N GLN A 118 6.74 14.71 21.67
CA GLN A 118 6.36 14.32 23.03
C GLN A 118 5.65 12.97 22.99
N ILE A 119 6.28 11.92 23.53
CA ILE A 119 5.70 10.57 23.47
C ILE A 119 6.19 9.71 24.64
N GLY A 120 5.26 8.95 25.26
CA GLY A 120 5.59 8.10 26.41
C GLY A 120 6.21 8.84 27.60
N GLY A 121 5.91 10.14 27.75
CA GLY A 121 6.50 11.00 28.78
C GLY A 121 7.94 11.46 28.50
N ALA A 122 8.47 11.17 27.32
CA ALA A 122 9.77 11.64 26.86
C ALA A 122 9.62 12.75 25.82
N GLU A 123 10.61 13.64 25.82
CA GLU A 123 10.78 14.72 24.85
C GLU A 123 11.95 14.39 23.93
N LEU A 124 11.70 14.36 22.61
CA LEU A 124 12.68 14.02 21.60
C LEU A 124 12.81 15.19 20.61
N ASP A 125 13.98 15.82 20.59
CA ASP A 125 14.37 16.74 19.51
C ASP A 125 14.69 15.92 18.25
N LEU A 126 13.75 15.88 17.31
CA LEU A 126 13.85 15.00 16.13
C LEU A 126 15.04 15.36 15.23
N ALA A 127 15.64 16.55 15.36
CA ALA A 127 16.82 16.96 14.60
C ALA A 127 18.05 16.14 14.96
N LEU A 128 18.04 15.47 16.12
CA LEU A 128 19.08 14.56 16.58
C LEU A 128 18.94 13.15 15.97
N THR A 129 17.88 12.88 15.22
CA THR A 129 17.69 11.58 14.55
C THR A 129 18.76 11.36 13.50
N ARG A 130 19.33 10.15 13.46
CA ARG A 130 20.31 9.72 12.44
C ARG A 130 19.89 8.39 11.85
N PHE A 131 20.19 8.20 10.57
CA PHE A 131 19.79 7.03 9.81
C PHE A 131 21.01 6.24 9.35
N ARG A 132 20.98 4.92 9.49
CA ARG A 132 21.80 4.01 8.67
C ARG A 132 21.00 3.72 7.40
N VAL A 133 21.62 3.83 6.24
CA VAL A 133 20.95 3.63 4.96
C VAL A 133 21.73 2.62 4.13
N GLU A 134 21.05 1.59 3.67
CA GLU A 134 21.59 0.55 2.78
C GLU A 134 20.64 0.39 1.60
N VAL A 135 21.13 0.66 0.39
CA VAL A 135 20.32 0.52 -0.84
C VAL A 135 20.46 -0.90 -1.37
N ASP A 136 19.34 -1.58 -1.54
CA ASP A 136 19.24 -2.84 -2.28
C ASP A 136 18.79 -2.52 -3.71
N ASP A 137 19.74 -2.43 -4.64
CA ASP A 137 19.46 -2.18 -6.05
C ASP A 137 18.70 -3.33 -6.74
N ALA A 138 18.83 -4.57 -6.23
CA ALA A 138 18.16 -5.73 -6.82
C ALA A 138 16.66 -5.72 -6.50
N GLN A 139 16.29 -5.40 -5.25
CA GLN A 139 14.89 -5.23 -4.84
C GLN A 139 14.36 -3.82 -5.15
N GLN A 140 15.25 -2.89 -5.51
CA GLN A 140 14.97 -1.45 -5.59
C GLN A 140 14.27 -0.95 -4.31
N ARG A 141 14.96 -1.18 -3.18
CA ARG A 141 14.51 -0.83 -1.83
C ARG A 141 15.62 -0.13 -1.07
N VAL A 142 15.24 0.60 -0.02
CA VAL A 142 16.16 1.21 0.94
C VAL A 142 15.91 0.58 2.30
N HIS A 143 16.93 -0.06 2.87
CA HIS A 143 16.91 -0.52 4.25
C HIS A 143 17.38 0.60 5.18
N VAL A 144 16.64 0.81 6.28
CA VAL A 144 16.83 1.97 7.14
C VAL A 144 16.93 1.56 8.60
N GLY A 145 18.06 1.87 9.23
CA GLY A 145 18.19 1.84 10.69
C GLY A 145 17.96 3.24 11.26
N VAL A 146 17.04 3.41 12.22
CA VAL A 146 16.73 4.70 12.84
C VAL A 146 17.33 4.80 14.24
N TYR A 147 18.22 5.76 14.44
CA TYR A 147 18.83 6.09 15.73
C TYR A 147 18.33 7.43 16.26
N HIS A 148 18.02 7.47 17.56
CA HIS A 148 17.87 8.72 18.30
C HIS A 148 18.53 8.60 19.68
N PRO A 149 19.29 9.61 20.15
CA PRO A 149 20.01 9.52 21.44
C PRO A 149 19.09 9.31 22.65
N ALA A 150 17.86 9.82 22.59
CA ALA A 150 16.89 9.62 23.68
C ALA A 150 16.43 8.17 23.86
N TYR A 151 16.58 7.29 22.86
CA TYR A 151 16.15 5.89 22.99
C TYR A 151 16.79 5.20 24.19
N LEU A 152 18.08 5.45 24.42
CA LEU A 152 18.80 4.94 25.59
C LEU A 152 18.75 5.92 26.76
N ALA A 153 18.92 7.23 26.51
CA ALA A 153 18.99 8.21 27.60
C ALA A 153 17.69 8.31 28.41
N ALA A 154 16.53 8.15 27.77
CA ALA A 154 15.22 8.13 28.42
C ALA A 154 14.73 6.69 28.73
N ALA A 155 15.59 5.67 28.53
CA ALA A 155 15.26 4.26 28.74
C ALA A 155 13.94 3.84 28.07
N LEU A 156 13.70 4.29 26.83
CA LEU A 156 12.44 4.02 26.14
C LEU A 156 12.26 2.52 25.88
N PRO A 157 11.08 1.94 26.11
CA PRO A 157 10.78 0.56 25.74
C PRO A 157 10.92 0.32 24.23
N GLU A 158 11.22 -0.92 23.83
CA GLU A 158 11.41 -1.29 22.42
C GLU A 158 10.18 -0.97 21.55
N ASP A 159 8.98 -1.32 22.01
CA ASP A 159 7.72 -1.02 21.32
C ASP A 159 7.56 0.48 21.03
N LEU A 160 7.95 1.33 21.98
CA LEU A 160 7.87 2.78 21.84
C LEU A 160 8.90 3.31 20.84
N ARG A 161 10.11 2.74 20.82
CA ARG A 161 11.13 3.07 19.81
C ARG A 161 10.65 2.68 18.42
N GLY A 162 10.00 1.52 18.29
CA GLY A 162 9.38 1.07 17.05
C GLY A 162 8.30 2.06 16.58
N GLN A 163 7.42 2.49 17.48
CA GLN A 163 6.41 3.50 17.16
C GLN A 163 7.02 4.82 16.70
N ILE A 164 8.06 5.31 17.38
CA ILE A 164 8.78 6.54 16.99
C ILE A 164 9.43 6.38 15.61
N MET A 165 10.06 5.24 15.36
CA MET A 165 10.67 4.93 14.06
C MET A 165 9.66 5.05 12.93
N PHE A 166 8.49 4.41 13.04
CA PHE A 166 7.46 4.49 12.01
C PHE A 166 6.94 5.92 11.83
N LEU A 167 6.63 6.64 12.92
CA LEU A 167 6.18 8.04 12.85
C LEU A 167 7.20 8.94 12.13
N VAL A 168 8.48 8.82 12.50
CA VAL A 168 9.57 9.59 11.90
C VAL A 168 9.69 9.31 10.41
N LEU A 169 9.61 8.05 9.98
CA LEU A 169 9.71 7.67 8.58
C LEU A 169 8.48 8.13 7.79
N ASP A 170 7.27 7.95 8.32
CA ASP A 170 6.02 8.40 7.69
C ASP A 170 5.97 9.92 7.55
N TRP A 171 6.43 10.68 8.55
CA TRP A 171 6.51 12.13 8.41
C TRP A 171 7.58 12.56 7.42
N LEU A 172 8.74 11.91 7.42
CA LEU A 172 9.86 12.30 6.57
C LEU A 172 9.63 11.97 5.09
N LEU A 173 9.05 10.80 4.80
CA LEU A 173 8.90 10.25 3.45
C LEU A 173 7.44 10.28 2.97
N GLY A 174 6.47 10.32 3.87
CA GLY A 174 5.06 10.05 3.54
C GLY A 174 4.78 8.55 3.50
N GLU A 175 3.56 8.17 3.86
CA GLU A 175 3.14 6.76 3.95
C GLU A 175 3.33 5.99 2.64
N ASP A 176 2.99 6.61 1.51
CA ASP A 176 3.09 5.94 0.21
C ASP A 176 4.54 5.67 -0.17
N ASP A 177 5.48 6.58 0.13
CA ASP A 177 6.90 6.38 -0.17
C ASP A 177 7.58 5.44 0.84
N VAL A 178 7.11 5.39 2.09
CA VAL A 178 7.50 4.35 3.05
C VAL A 178 7.19 2.97 2.48
N GLU A 179 5.96 2.72 2.07
CA GLU A 179 5.55 1.43 1.48
C GLU A 179 6.23 1.18 0.11
N ARG A 180 6.40 2.24 -0.69
CA ARG A 180 6.96 2.13 -2.04
C ARG A 180 8.45 1.84 -2.05
N TRP A 181 9.23 2.34 -1.08
CA TRP A 181 10.69 2.33 -1.19
C TRP A 181 11.40 1.67 -0.03
N LEU A 182 10.83 1.63 1.17
CA LEU A 182 11.53 1.04 2.30
C LEU A 182 11.43 -0.49 2.25
N GLY A 183 12.54 -1.15 2.58
CA GLY A 183 12.60 -2.58 2.82
C GLY A 183 12.62 -2.85 4.32
N HIS A 184 13.65 -3.56 4.80
CA HIS A 184 13.89 -3.73 6.21
C HIS A 184 14.10 -2.39 6.94
N VAL A 185 13.36 -2.19 8.02
CA VAL A 185 13.53 -1.06 8.93
C VAL A 185 13.76 -1.56 10.36
N GLU A 186 14.67 -0.90 11.08
CA GLU A 186 14.97 -1.26 12.47
C GLU A 186 15.32 -0.05 13.33
N THR A 187 15.18 -0.19 14.65
CA THR A 187 15.68 0.80 15.60
C THR A 187 17.13 0.50 15.96
N LEU A 188 17.96 1.53 16.03
CA LEU A 188 19.36 1.42 16.40
C LEU A 188 19.57 1.89 17.84
N THR A 189 20.34 1.14 18.61
CA THR A 189 20.69 1.48 20.01
C THR A 189 22.00 2.24 20.12
N ALA A 190 22.81 2.26 19.07
CA ALA A 190 24.05 3.03 18.99
C ALA A 190 24.01 3.94 17.75
N PRO A 191 24.70 5.11 17.79
CA PRO A 191 24.77 5.98 16.63
C PRO A 191 25.45 5.24 15.47
N PRO A 192 24.87 5.28 14.26
CA PRO A 192 25.49 4.65 13.09
C PRO A 192 26.81 5.34 12.73
N GLY A 193 27.84 4.55 12.41
CA GLY A 193 29.18 5.07 12.09
C GLY A 193 29.20 6.03 10.89
N ASN A 194 28.42 5.71 9.85
CA ASN A 194 28.18 6.57 8.67
C ASN A 194 26.71 7.05 8.67
N GLY A 195 26.26 7.59 9.80
CA GLY A 195 24.89 8.08 9.94
C GLY A 195 24.59 9.26 9.03
N VAL A 196 23.45 9.21 8.34
CA VAL A 196 22.94 10.32 7.52
C VAL A 196 21.79 11.04 8.20
N THR A 197 21.52 12.26 7.76
CA THR A 197 20.38 13.10 8.16
C THR A 197 19.10 12.71 7.44
N GLY A 198 17.95 13.21 7.89
CA GLY A 198 16.67 12.98 7.20
C GLY A 198 16.65 13.54 5.77
N ALA A 199 17.30 14.68 5.53
CA ALA A 199 17.43 15.26 4.19
C ALA A 199 18.22 14.35 3.24
N GLU A 200 19.32 13.76 3.72
CA GLU A 200 20.13 12.82 2.95
C GLU A 200 19.41 11.49 2.70
N LEU A 201 18.63 10.98 3.68
CA LEU A 201 17.76 9.82 3.46
C LEU A 201 16.72 10.10 2.36
N ARG A 202 16.05 11.26 2.41
CA ARG A 202 15.08 11.67 1.37
C ARG A 202 15.72 11.73 -0.01
N GLU A 203 16.92 12.26 -0.12
CA GLU A 203 17.63 12.33 -1.41
C GLU A 203 17.99 10.93 -1.92
N GLN A 204 18.42 10.01 -1.06
CA GLN A 204 18.71 8.63 -1.47
C GLN A 204 17.45 7.89 -1.95
N VAL A 205 16.32 8.07 -1.26
CA VAL A 205 15.02 7.54 -1.71
C VAL A 205 14.62 8.17 -3.05
N ALA A 206 14.78 9.48 -3.21
CA ALA A 206 14.48 10.17 -4.47
C ALA A 206 15.37 9.70 -5.63
N GLU A 207 16.65 9.43 -5.39
CA GLU A 207 17.57 8.89 -6.40
C GLU A 207 17.19 7.46 -6.81
N LEU A 208 16.81 6.61 -5.85
CA LEU A 208 16.25 5.30 -6.17
C LEU A 208 14.96 5.44 -7.01
N ALA A 209 14.08 6.37 -6.63
CA ALA A 209 12.84 6.62 -7.35
C ALA A 209 13.06 7.05 -8.81
N ARG A 210 14.08 7.88 -9.07
CA ARG A 210 14.46 8.30 -10.43
C ARG A 210 14.97 7.15 -11.31
N ARG A 211 15.55 6.11 -10.71
CA ARG A 211 16.11 4.95 -11.42
C ARG A 211 15.08 3.86 -11.71
N ARG A 212 13.90 3.93 -11.09
CA ARG A 212 12.84 2.93 -11.26
C ARG A 212 12.24 3.02 -12.67
N ASP A 213 12.17 1.88 -13.34
CA ASP A 213 11.36 1.68 -14.54
C ASP A 213 10.19 0.72 -14.22
N PRO A 214 8.95 1.22 -14.07
CA PRO A 214 7.78 0.37 -13.84
C PRO A 214 7.48 -0.62 -14.97
N GLN A 215 8.04 -0.43 -16.16
CA GLN A 215 7.87 -1.30 -17.32
C GLN A 215 9.02 -2.30 -17.48
N ALA A 216 10.05 -2.25 -16.62
CA ALA A 216 11.14 -3.21 -16.66
C ALA A 216 10.63 -4.61 -16.31
N TRP A 217 10.99 -5.57 -17.16
CA TRP A 217 10.73 -6.98 -16.96
C TRP A 217 12.00 -7.70 -16.52
N ALA A 218 11.85 -8.56 -15.52
CA ALA A 218 12.90 -9.47 -15.07
C ALA A 218 12.48 -10.92 -15.34
N ALA A 219 13.48 -11.79 -15.42
CA ALA A 219 13.29 -13.23 -15.48
C ALA A 219 14.05 -13.88 -14.32
N ALA A 220 13.43 -14.88 -13.69
CA ALA A 220 14.04 -15.66 -12.62
C ALA A 220 13.78 -17.14 -12.84
N GLU A 221 14.81 -17.95 -12.60
CA GLU A 221 14.66 -19.40 -12.52
C GLU A 221 14.41 -19.80 -11.07
N PHE A 222 13.53 -20.77 -10.87
CA PHE A 222 13.24 -21.33 -9.55
C PHE A 222 13.13 -22.85 -9.61
N THR A 223 13.16 -23.48 -8.44
CA THR A 223 12.94 -24.92 -8.29
C THR A 223 11.68 -25.14 -7.48
N GLY A 224 10.72 -25.88 -8.04
CA GLY A 224 9.47 -26.22 -7.36
C GLY A 224 9.69 -27.22 -6.23
N ALA A 225 8.65 -27.42 -5.42
CA ALA A 225 8.71 -28.31 -4.24
C ALA A 225 9.10 -29.77 -4.57
N ASN A 226 8.85 -30.24 -5.78
CA ASN A 226 9.24 -31.57 -6.26
C ASN A 226 10.58 -31.61 -7.00
N GLY A 227 11.36 -30.53 -6.97
CA GLY A 227 12.64 -30.41 -7.68
C GLY A 227 12.52 -30.06 -9.16
N ALA A 228 11.31 -29.88 -9.70
CA ALA A 228 11.14 -29.48 -11.10
C ALA A 228 11.60 -28.02 -11.30
N PRO A 229 12.29 -27.69 -12.41
CA PRO A 229 12.63 -26.31 -12.72
C PRO A 229 11.36 -25.50 -13.05
N GLY A 230 11.45 -24.20 -12.85
CA GLY A 230 10.42 -23.23 -13.18
C GLY A 230 11.04 -21.92 -13.66
N LEU A 231 10.28 -21.16 -14.44
CA LEU A 231 10.66 -19.85 -14.95
C LEU A 231 9.59 -18.82 -14.58
N ALA A 232 9.99 -17.73 -13.95
CA ALA A 232 9.16 -16.57 -13.70
C ALA A 232 9.59 -15.41 -14.60
N ILE A 233 8.63 -14.69 -15.19
CA ILE A 233 8.84 -13.43 -15.90
C ILE A 233 7.87 -12.41 -15.33
N PHE A 234 8.37 -11.29 -14.82
CA PHE A 234 7.56 -10.34 -14.05
C PHE A 234 8.05 -8.90 -14.18
N ARG A 235 7.16 -7.95 -13.92
CA ARG A 235 7.50 -6.53 -13.85
C ARG A 235 8.16 -6.21 -12.52
N SER A 236 9.50 -6.11 -12.51
CA SER A 236 10.28 -5.90 -11.28
C SER A 236 10.11 -4.49 -10.69
N GLY A 237 9.76 -3.52 -11.53
CA GLY A 237 9.55 -2.14 -11.11
C GLY A 237 8.13 -1.83 -10.66
N VAL A 238 7.17 -2.75 -10.68
CA VAL A 238 5.80 -2.41 -10.23
C VAL A 238 5.70 -2.41 -8.70
N ARG A 239 4.90 -1.51 -8.14
CA ARG A 239 4.59 -1.44 -6.72
C ARG A 239 3.09 -1.42 -6.52
N TRP A 240 2.59 -2.25 -5.61
CA TRP A 240 1.15 -2.36 -5.36
C TRP A 240 0.56 -1.01 -4.91
N ILE A 241 1.34 -0.21 -4.17
CA ILE A 241 0.92 1.10 -3.65
C ILE A 241 0.70 2.15 -4.76
N ASP A 242 1.18 1.91 -5.98
CA ASP A 242 0.85 2.75 -7.15
C ASP A 242 -0.50 2.39 -7.78
N HIS A 243 -1.05 1.25 -7.36
CA HIS A 243 -2.32 0.70 -7.79
C HIS A 243 -3.20 0.34 -6.59
N PRO A 244 -3.44 1.27 -5.65
CA PRO A 244 -4.02 0.97 -4.33
C PRO A 244 -5.45 0.42 -4.40
N THR A 245 -6.18 0.61 -5.51
CA THR A 245 -7.50 -0.02 -5.69
C THR A 245 -7.46 -1.31 -6.49
N PHE A 246 -6.32 -1.73 -7.02
CA PHE A 246 -6.19 -3.02 -7.70
C PHE A 246 -6.03 -4.12 -6.66
N ASP A 247 -7.06 -4.28 -5.85
CA ASP A 247 -7.12 -5.08 -4.64
C ASP A 247 -7.59 -6.52 -4.86
N ARG A 248 -7.66 -6.94 -6.13
CA ARG A 248 -8.13 -8.26 -6.53
C ARG A 248 -7.15 -8.93 -7.46
N HIS A 249 -6.60 -10.05 -7.01
CA HIS A 249 -5.71 -10.92 -7.77
C HIS A 249 -6.52 -11.80 -8.73
N GLN A 250 -6.14 -11.76 -9.99
CA GLN A 250 -6.67 -12.58 -11.06
C GLN A 250 -5.57 -13.56 -11.47
N LEU A 251 -5.79 -14.84 -11.20
CA LEU A 251 -4.87 -15.93 -11.54
C LEU A 251 -5.41 -16.70 -12.74
N VAL A 252 -4.78 -16.52 -13.90
CA VAL A 252 -5.11 -17.27 -15.10
C VAL A 252 -4.18 -18.47 -15.21
N THR A 253 -4.74 -19.67 -15.33
CA THR A 253 -3.98 -20.90 -15.54
C THR A 253 -4.09 -21.36 -16.99
N VAL A 254 -2.92 -21.47 -17.64
CA VAL A 254 -2.79 -21.88 -19.05
C VAL A 254 -2.00 -23.18 -19.13
N PRO A 255 -2.63 -24.32 -19.46
CA PRO A 255 -1.90 -25.54 -19.72
C PRO A 255 -1.13 -25.43 -21.04
N TYR A 256 0.05 -26.04 -21.12
CA TYR A 256 0.85 -26.08 -22.34
C TYR A 256 1.55 -27.42 -22.54
N ALA A 257 1.92 -27.68 -23.79
CA ALA A 257 2.75 -28.80 -24.16
C ALA A 257 4.18 -28.62 -23.61
N ALA A 258 4.61 -29.51 -22.72
CA ALA A 258 5.91 -29.41 -22.05
C ALA A 258 6.99 -30.33 -22.67
N GLN A 259 8.25 -29.98 -22.41
CA GLN A 259 9.41 -30.87 -22.49
C GLN A 259 9.49 -31.75 -21.22
N ALA A 260 10.46 -32.66 -21.16
CA ALA A 260 10.67 -33.54 -20.00
C ALA A 260 10.97 -32.78 -18.69
N ASN A 261 11.57 -31.58 -18.78
CA ASN A 261 11.84 -30.72 -17.64
C ASN A 261 10.60 -29.92 -17.17
N GLY A 262 9.46 -30.06 -17.85
CA GLY A 262 8.23 -29.35 -17.52
C GLY A 262 8.10 -27.94 -18.10
N LEU A 263 9.10 -27.41 -18.79
CA LEU A 263 9.05 -26.11 -19.47
C LEU A 263 8.42 -26.22 -20.87
N PRO A 264 8.02 -25.10 -21.51
CA PRO A 264 7.38 -25.10 -22.83
C PRO A 264 8.17 -25.90 -23.88
N ARG A 265 7.45 -26.70 -24.68
CA ARG A 265 8.05 -27.68 -25.62
C ARG A 265 9.00 -27.04 -26.63
N ASP A 266 8.56 -25.96 -27.25
CA ASP A 266 9.17 -25.34 -28.41
C ASP A 266 8.76 -23.85 -28.52
N ASP A 267 9.35 -23.16 -29.50
CA ASP A 267 9.08 -21.75 -29.78
C ASP A 267 7.62 -21.48 -30.15
N ALA A 268 6.95 -22.43 -30.80
CA ALA A 268 5.53 -22.29 -31.14
C ALA A 268 4.65 -22.26 -29.88
N THR A 269 4.96 -23.12 -28.91
CA THR A 269 4.32 -23.11 -27.58
C THR A 269 4.57 -21.79 -26.86
N LEU A 270 5.80 -21.27 -26.88
CA LEU A 270 6.14 -19.98 -26.28
C LEU A 270 5.41 -18.81 -26.96
N GLN A 271 5.33 -18.80 -28.30
CA GLN A 271 4.61 -17.77 -29.06
C GLN A 271 3.12 -17.77 -28.74
N HIS A 272 2.50 -18.95 -28.62
CA HIS A 272 1.10 -19.06 -28.21
C HIS A 272 0.86 -18.47 -26.81
N LEU A 273 1.72 -18.80 -25.84
CA LEU A 273 1.60 -18.27 -24.47
C LEU A 273 1.77 -16.74 -24.42
N ARG A 274 2.71 -16.19 -25.19
CA ARG A 274 2.89 -14.73 -25.31
C ARG A 274 1.67 -14.06 -25.94
N GLY A 275 1.08 -14.66 -26.98
CA GLY A 275 -0.14 -14.14 -27.59
C GLY A 275 -1.31 -14.05 -26.58
N LEU A 276 -1.46 -15.05 -25.71
CA LEU A 276 -2.46 -15.01 -24.64
C LEU A 276 -2.19 -13.89 -23.63
N GLU A 277 -0.92 -13.62 -23.29
CA GLU A 277 -0.54 -12.52 -22.40
C GLU A 277 -0.81 -11.15 -23.03
N GLU A 278 -0.50 -10.98 -24.31
CA GLU A 278 -0.79 -9.74 -25.05
C GLU A 278 -2.30 -9.47 -25.14
N GLU A 279 -3.10 -10.51 -25.41
CA GLU A 279 -4.56 -10.41 -25.39
C GLU A 279 -5.10 -10.06 -24.00
N LEU A 280 -4.54 -10.67 -22.95
CA LEU A 280 -4.92 -10.39 -21.56
C LEU A 280 -4.58 -8.96 -21.16
N ASP A 281 -3.37 -8.49 -21.44
CA ASP A 281 -2.94 -7.11 -21.15
C ASP A 281 -3.82 -6.09 -21.90
N ALA A 282 -4.15 -6.37 -23.16
CA ALA A 282 -5.08 -5.55 -23.93
C ALA A 282 -6.51 -5.53 -23.35
N LEU A 283 -7.02 -6.67 -22.86
CA LEU A 283 -8.33 -6.78 -22.22
C LEU A 283 -8.40 -5.99 -20.91
N LEU A 284 -7.34 -6.06 -20.10
CA LEU A 284 -7.22 -5.32 -18.84
C LEU A 284 -7.18 -3.81 -19.11
N GLY A 285 -6.34 -3.38 -20.06
CA GLY A 285 -6.18 -1.97 -20.42
C GLY A 285 -5.89 -1.11 -19.18
N ARG A 286 -6.76 -0.14 -18.90
CA ARG A 286 -6.62 0.75 -17.71
C ARG A 286 -7.32 0.23 -16.45
N ARG A 287 -8.04 -0.89 -16.55
CA ARG A 287 -8.86 -1.48 -15.47
C ARG A 287 -8.12 -2.52 -14.65
N GLY A 288 -6.91 -2.88 -15.06
CA GLY A 288 -6.02 -3.77 -14.35
C GLY A 288 -4.61 -3.69 -14.86
N ILE A 289 -3.77 -4.57 -14.35
CA ILE A 289 -2.35 -4.62 -14.67
C ILE A 289 -1.89 -6.08 -14.70
N LEU A 290 -1.16 -6.44 -15.75
CA LEU A 290 -0.42 -7.69 -15.81
C LEU A 290 0.88 -7.56 -15.01
N ILE A 291 1.09 -8.43 -14.02
CA ILE A 291 2.29 -8.42 -13.17
C ILE A 291 3.37 -9.32 -13.74
N GLY A 292 2.99 -10.51 -14.18
CA GLY A 292 3.93 -11.51 -14.64
C GLY A 292 3.31 -12.89 -14.74
N HIS A 293 4.17 -13.87 -15.00
CA HIS A 293 3.79 -15.26 -15.07
C HIS A 293 4.86 -16.19 -14.52
N GLU A 294 4.43 -17.35 -14.05
CA GLU A 294 5.28 -18.46 -13.61
C GLU A 294 4.96 -19.70 -14.47
N SER A 295 5.98 -20.31 -15.08
CA SER A 295 5.85 -21.51 -15.92
C SER A 295 6.54 -22.68 -15.26
N GLN A 296 5.79 -23.74 -14.98
CA GLN A 296 6.31 -24.98 -14.41
C GLN A 296 5.38 -26.16 -14.71
N GLN A 297 5.95 -27.35 -14.93
CA GLN A 297 5.21 -28.62 -15.06
C GLN A 297 4.06 -28.60 -16.09
N GLY A 298 4.27 -27.99 -17.26
CA GLY A 298 3.23 -27.95 -18.30
C GLY A 298 2.08 -26.98 -18.03
N SER A 299 2.25 -26.06 -17.08
CA SER A 299 1.28 -25.03 -16.76
C SER A 299 1.95 -23.67 -16.59
N ARG A 300 1.27 -22.62 -17.06
CA ARG A 300 1.63 -21.22 -16.86
C ARG A 300 0.56 -20.56 -16.00
N GLN A 301 1.00 -19.98 -14.89
CA GLN A 301 0.18 -19.13 -14.03
C GLN A 301 0.46 -17.68 -14.39
N ILE A 302 -0.54 -16.94 -14.84
CA ILE A 302 -0.42 -15.52 -15.18
C ILE A 302 -1.11 -14.72 -14.08
N HIS A 303 -0.39 -13.75 -13.51
CA HIS A 303 -0.82 -12.93 -12.39
C HIS A 303 -1.19 -11.54 -12.91
N ALA A 304 -2.44 -11.15 -12.72
CA ALA A 304 -2.91 -9.81 -12.95
C ALA A 304 -3.65 -9.28 -11.72
N TYR A 305 -3.73 -7.96 -11.60
CA TYR A 305 -4.54 -7.31 -10.57
C TYR A 305 -5.53 -6.33 -11.20
N THR A 306 -6.72 -6.26 -10.62
CA THR A 306 -7.84 -5.43 -11.12
C THR A 306 -8.51 -4.70 -9.97
N ASP A 307 -9.25 -3.63 -10.28
CA ASP A 307 -10.10 -2.97 -9.30
C ASP A 307 -11.23 -3.90 -8.82
N GLY A 308 -11.23 -4.27 -7.53
CA GLY A 308 -12.19 -5.21 -6.97
C GLY A 308 -13.65 -4.74 -6.92
N GLN A 309 -13.93 -3.47 -7.23
CA GLN A 309 -15.28 -2.95 -7.41
C GLN A 309 -15.72 -2.89 -8.89
N ASP A 310 -14.82 -3.16 -9.84
CA ASP A 310 -15.17 -3.18 -11.27
C ASP A 310 -15.65 -4.57 -11.70
N GLN A 311 -16.95 -4.82 -11.59
CA GLN A 311 -17.53 -6.11 -12.00
C GLN A 311 -17.43 -6.36 -13.52
N ASN A 312 -17.19 -5.32 -14.33
CA ASN A 312 -17.12 -5.47 -15.79
C ASN A 312 -15.80 -6.10 -16.24
N VAL A 313 -14.68 -5.82 -15.55
CA VAL A 313 -13.40 -6.45 -15.90
C VAL A 313 -13.43 -7.94 -15.57
N ASP A 314 -14.11 -8.32 -14.49
CA ASP A 314 -14.25 -9.71 -14.07
C ASP A 314 -15.07 -10.55 -15.05
N ALA A 315 -16.22 -10.02 -15.48
CA ALA A 315 -17.05 -10.67 -16.47
C ALA A 315 -16.32 -10.82 -17.81
N ALA A 316 -15.53 -9.80 -18.21
CA ALA A 316 -14.72 -9.85 -19.41
C ALA A 316 -13.61 -10.91 -19.32
N LEU A 317 -12.91 -10.99 -18.18
CA LEU A 317 -11.88 -12.00 -17.92
C LEU A 317 -12.44 -13.42 -17.94
N ALA A 318 -13.58 -13.65 -17.28
CA ALA A 318 -14.25 -14.93 -17.27
C ALA A 318 -14.63 -15.37 -18.70
N ALA A 319 -15.29 -14.48 -19.46
CA ALA A 319 -15.66 -14.77 -20.85
C ALA A 319 -14.45 -15.03 -21.76
N TRP A 320 -13.37 -14.25 -21.59
CA TRP A 320 -12.13 -14.44 -22.34
C TRP A 320 -11.48 -15.79 -22.03
N ALA A 321 -11.41 -16.19 -20.75
CA ALA A 321 -10.87 -17.47 -20.31
C ALA A 321 -11.72 -18.65 -20.82
N ASP A 322 -13.05 -18.56 -20.67
CA ASP A 322 -13.99 -19.59 -21.11
C ASP A 322 -13.87 -19.87 -22.62
N SER A 323 -13.78 -18.81 -23.44
CA SER A 323 -13.63 -18.94 -24.89
C SER A 323 -12.33 -19.64 -25.33
N ARG A 324 -11.36 -19.75 -24.43
CA ARG A 324 -10.05 -20.40 -24.64
C ARG A 324 -9.90 -21.68 -23.83
N SER A 325 -10.94 -22.11 -23.11
CA SER A 325 -10.89 -23.26 -22.18
C SER A 325 -9.79 -23.12 -21.12
N LEU A 326 -9.59 -21.89 -20.63
CA LEU A 326 -8.64 -21.56 -19.56
C LEU A 326 -9.38 -21.42 -18.23
N THR A 327 -8.65 -21.54 -17.12
CA THR A 327 -9.20 -21.30 -15.79
C THR A 327 -8.76 -19.92 -15.31
N VAL A 328 -9.70 -19.12 -14.79
CA VAL A 328 -9.41 -17.90 -14.04
C VAL A 328 -9.93 -18.03 -12.62
N GLN A 329 -9.11 -17.64 -11.64
CA GLN A 329 -9.51 -17.53 -10.25
C GLN A 329 -9.33 -16.10 -9.78
N ALA A 330 -10.30 -15.59 -9.03
CA ALA A 330 -10.28 -14.23 -8.50
C ALA A 330 -10.32 -14.26 -6.98
N HIS A 331 -9.38 -13.59 -6.32
CA HIS A 331 -9.28 -13.51 -4.87
C HIS A 331 -8.98 -12.08 -4.41
N PRO A 332 -9.58 -11.60 -3.30
CA PRO A 332 -9.15 -10.36 -2.67
C PRO A 332 -7.69 -10.48 -2.21
N ASP A 333 -6.85 -9.53 -2.63
CA ASP A 333 -5.45 -9.42 -2.23
C ASP A 333 -5.02 -7.94 -2.28
N PRO A 334 -5.53 -7.10 -1.34
CA PRO A 334 -5.35 -5.65 -1.34
C PRO A 334 -3.89 -5.19 -1.20
N SER A 335 -3.03 -6.04 -0.66
CA SER A 335 -1.61 -5.76 -0.41
C SER A 335 -0.67 -6.55 -1.33
N TRP A 336 -1.23 -7.21 -2.35
CA TRP A 336 -0.51 -7.99 -3.38
C TRP A 336 0.39 -9.09 -2.81
N ARG A 337 0.01 -9.65 -1.65
CA ARG A 337 0.82 -10.64 -0.92
C ARG A 337 1.18 -11.83 -1.80
N THR A 338 0.30 -12.21 -2.72
CA THR A 338 0.50 -13.37 -3.60
C THR A 338 1.65 -13.20 -4.59
N VAL A 339 2.04 -11.97 -4.93
CA VAL A 339 3.11 -11.69 -5.91
C VAL A 339 4.29 -10.92 -5.34
N ARG A 340 4.31 -10.64 -4.02
CA ARG A 340 5.43 -9.91 -3.38
C ARG A 340 6.78 -10.61 -3.58
N HIS A 341 6.80 -11.94 -3.68
CA HIS A 341 8.03 -12.68 -3.99
C HIS A 341 8.60 -12.38 -5.40
N LEU A 342 7.77 -11.85 -6.31
CA LEU A 342 8.18 -11.38 -7.63
C LEU A 342 8.49 -9.88 -7.61
N THR A 343 7.63 -9.06 -6.99
CA THR A 343 7.70 -7.60 -7.14
C THR A 343 8.52 -6.88 -6.07
N GLY A 344 8.95 -7.58 -5.01
CA GLY A 344 9.65 -6.99 -3.85
C GLY A 344 8.70 -6.43 -2.81
#